data_AF-A0A959UXD9-F1
#
_entry.id   AF-A0A959UXD9-F1
#
_cell.length_a   1.000
_cell.length_b   1.000
_cell.length_c   1.000
_cell.angle_alpha   90.00
_cell.angle_beta   90.00
_cell.angle_gamma   90.00
#
_symmetry.space_group_name_H-M   'P 1'
#
loop_
_entity.id
_entity.type
_entity.pdbx_description
1 polymer ?
#
loop_
_entity_poly.entity_id
_entity_poly.type
_entity_poly.pdbx_seq_one_letter_code
_entity_poly.pdbx_strand_id
1 'polypeptide(L)' 'AHAFIERLPDGYDTDVKERGTMLSVGQRQLLAFIRAYVHRPRILVLDEATSSVDTMSEHLIQ' A
#
# COMPACT_ATOMS: atom_id res chain seq x y z
N ALA A 1 -0.85 2.14 6.78
CA ALA A 1 -0.20 3.05 5.81
C ALA A 1 0.18 4.40 6.41
N HIS A 2 -0.70 5.04 7.18
CA HIS A 2 -0.49 6.37 7.76
C HIS A 2 0.92 6.61 8.35
N ALA A 3 1.39 5.74 9.25
CA ALA A 3 2.72 5.87 9.86
C ALA A 3 3.90 5.87 8.87
N PHE A 4 3.79 5.24 7.68
CA PHE A 4 4.85 5.38 6.66
C PHE A 4 4.67 6.66 5.86
N ILE A 5 3.43 7.05 5.54
CA ILE A 5 3.13 8.26 4.76
C ILE A 5 3.63 9.49 5.52
N GLU A 6 3.40 9.57 6.83
CA GLU A 6 3.90 10.65 7.68
C GLU A 6 5.43 10.74 7.78
N ARG A 7 6.15 9.66 7.44
CA ARG A 7 7.62 9.65 7.41
C ARG A 7 8.19 10.11 6.07
N LEU A 8 7.36 10.33 5.06
CA LEU A 8 7.79 10.88 3.78
C LEU A 8 8.08 12.39 3.93
N PRO A 9 8.99 12.96 3.10
CA PRO A 9 9.42 14.35 3.24
C PRO A 9 8.28 15.38 3.31
N ASP A 10 7.21 15.17 2.52
CA ASP A 10 6.06 16.06 2.45
C ASP A 10 4.77 15.35 2.90
N GLY A 11 4.88 14.27 3.68
CA GLY A 11 3.74 13.50 4.15
C GLY A 11 2.85 12.99 2.99
N TYR A 12 1.55 13.28 3.06
CA TYR A 12 0.57 12.93 2.03
C TYR A 12 0.78 13.67 0.70
N ASP A 13 1.46 14.82 0.71
CA ASP A 13 1.73 15.63 -0.48
C ASP A 13 3.02 15.21 -1.19
N THR A 14 3.71 14.17 -0.68
CA THR A 14 4.95 13.67 -1.27
C THR A 14 4.72 13.16 -2.69
N ASP A 15 5.43 13.76 -3.66
CA ASP A 15 5.50 13.26 -5.03
C ASP A 15 6.27 11.94 -5.07
N VAL A 16 5.54 10.83 -5.27
CA VAL A 16 6.09 9.46 -5.32
C VAL A 16 6.91 9.14 -6.57
N LYS A 17 7.06 10.12 -7.49
CA LYS A 17 7.75 10.00 -8.79
C LYS A 17 7.13 8.94 -9.69
N GLU A 18 7.65 8.83 -10.92
CA GLU A 18 7.13 7.87 -11.89
C GLU A 18 7.08 6.46 -11.32
N ARG A 19 5.93 5.79 -11.52
CA ARG A 19 5.66 4.41 -11.09
C ARG A 19 5.87 4.15 -9.59
N GLY A 20 5.95 5.18 -8.74
CA GLY A 20 6.19 4.99 -7.31
C GLY A 20 7.57 4.38 -7.03
N THR A 21 8.59 4.78 -7.80
CA THR A 21 9.97 4.27 -7.69
C THR A 21 10.59 4.50 -6.31
N MET A 22 10.13 5.52 -5.58
CA MET A 22 10.58 5.79 -4.20
C MET A 22 9.98 4.86 -3.13
N LEU A 23 8.99 4.04 -3.50
CA LEU A 23 8.29 3.15 -2.58
C LEU A 23 8.83 1.72 -2.69
N SER A 24 8.80 0.97 -1.60
CA SER A 24 9.02 -0.47 -1.67
C SER A 24 7.87 -1.17 -2.41
N VAL A 25 8.09 -2.41 -2.86
CA VAL A 25 7.03 -3.23 -3.47
C VAL A 25 5.83 -3.36 -2.54
N GLY A 26 6.06 -3.67 -1.26
CA GLY A 26 5.01 -3.81 -0.26
C GLY A 26 4.27 -2.49 0.02
N GLN A 27 4.96 -1.35 0.04
CA GLN A 27 4.32 -0.04 0.15
C GLN A 27 3.43 0.27 -1.05
N ARG A 28 3.88 -0.04 -2.28
CA ARG A 28 3.06 0.11 -3.49
C ARG A 28 1.82 -0.79 -3.47
N GLN A 29 1.97 -2.05 -3.04
CA GLN A 29 0.85 -2.98 -2.88
C GLN A 29 -0.16 -2.49 -1.84
N LEU A 30 0.30 -2.04 -0.67
CA LEU A 30 -0.56 -1.49 0.38
C LEU A 30 -1.31 -0.23 -0.10
N LEU A 31 -0.62 0.68 -0.81
CA LEU A 31 -1.25 1.84 -1.43
C LEU A 31 -2.28 1.45 -2.48
N ALA A 32 -2.00 0.46 -3.33
CA ALA A 32 -2.94 -0.05 -4.32
C ALA A 32 -4.19 -0.64 -3.66
N PHE A 33 -4.02 -1.44 -2.60
CA PHE A 33 -5.12 -1.98 -1.81
C PHE A 33 -5.98 -0.88 -1.18
N ILE A 34 -5.36 0.11 -0.53
CA ILE A 34 -6.08 1.23 0.08
C ILE A 34 -6.84 2.05 -0.97
N ARG A 35 -6.23 2.31 -2.13
CA ARG A 35 -6.90 3.02 -3.24
C ARG A 35 -8.13 2.26 -3.72
N ALA A 36 -8.02 0.93 -3.86
CA ALA A 36 -9.16 0.09 -4.22
C ALA A 36 -10.24 0.13 -3.13
N TYR A 37 -9.86 0.04 -1.85
CA TYR A 37 -10.80 0.06 -0.72
C TYR A 37 -11.54 1.40 -0.57
N VAL A 38 -10.85 2.52 -0.68
CA VAL A 38 -11.44 3.88 -0.60
C VAL A 38 -12.48 4.11 -1.68
N HIS A 39 -12.34 3.45 -2.84
CA HIS A 39 -13.33 3.51 -3.91
C HIS A 39 -14.65 2.79 -3.58
N ARG A 40 -14.73 2.09 -2.44
CA ARG A 40 -15.90 1.32 -1.98
C ARG A 40 -16.51 0.43 -3.10
N PRO A 41 -15.70 -0.38 -3.80
CA PRO A 41 -16.19 -1.17 -4.91
C PRO A 41 -17.17 -2.24 -4.41
N ARG A 42 -18.20 -2.55 -5.21
CA ARG A 42 -19.13 -3.65 -4.91
C ARG A 42 -18.44 -5.01 -4.92
N ILE A 43 -17.40 -5.16 -5.75
CA ILE A 43 -16.59 -6.37 -5.90
C ILE A 43 -15.14 -5.93 -5.96
N LEU A 44 -14.30 -6.49 -5.09
CA LEU A 44 -12.86 -6.27 -5.07
C LEU A 44 -12.18 -7.57 -5.52
N VAL A 45 -11.44 -7.52 -6.62
CA VAL A 45 -10.62 -8.63 -7.12
C VAL A 45 -9.17 -8.32 -6.81
N LEU A 46 -8.50 -9.24 -6.10
CA LEU A 46 -7.09 -9.15 -5.74
C LEU A 46 -6.36 -10.29 -6.43
N ASP A 47 -5.21 -10.01 -7.05
CA ASP A 47 -4.36 -11.00 -7.70
C ASP A 47 -3.06 -11.17 -6.90
N GLU A 48 -2.61 -12.42 -6.72
CA GLU A 48 -1.42 -12.85 -5.95
C GLU A 48 -1.22 -12.20 -4.56
N ALA A 49 -1.94 -12.67 -3.54
CA ALA A 49 -1.98 -12.06 -2.21
C ALA A 49 -0.89 -12.51 -1.20
N THR A 50 -0.02 -13.48 -1.52
CA THR A 50 0.81 -14.16 -0.49
C THR A 50 2.32 -14.26 -0.76
N SER A 51 2.82 -13.96 -1.97
CA SER A 51 4.25 -14.23 -2.27
C SER A 51 5.25 -13.22 -1.68
N SER A 52 4.81 -12.04 -1.27
CA SER A 52 5.68 -10.93 -0.82
C SER A 52 5.33 -10.37 0.56
N VAL A 53 4.36 -10.98 1.25
CA VAL A 53 3.70 -10.45 2.46
C VAL A 53 4.20 -11.13 3.75
N ASP A 54 5.12 -12.09 3.62
CA ASP A 54 5.37 -13.14 4.60
C ASP A 54 6.26 -12.76 5.79
N THR A 55 6.15 -11.53 6.31
CA THR A 55 6.74 -11.24 7.64
C THR A 55 6.16 -10.02 8.33
N MET A 56 5.66 -9.04 7.58
CA MET A 56 5.22 -7.76 8.18
C MET A 56 3.70 -7.60 8.28
N SER A 57 2.89 -8.35 7.53
CA SER A 57 1.43 -8.16 7.51
C SER A 57 0.60 -9.26 8.16
N GLU A 58 1.18 -10.43 8.48
CA GLU A 58 0.47 -11.47 9.23
C GLU A 58 -0.06 -10.96 10.58
N HIS A 59 0.66 -10.04 11.23
CA HIS A 59 0.25 -9.46 12.51
C HIS A 59 -0.94 -8.47 12.43
N LEU A 60 -1.31 -7.97 11.25
CA LEU A 60 -2.40 -7.00 11.11
C LEU A 60 -3.75 -7.66 10.73
N ILE A 61 -3.73 -8.95 10.42
CA ILE A 61 -4.90 -9.71 9.97
C ILE A 61 -5.42 -10.68 11.07
N GLN A 62 -4.64 -10.95 12.12
CA GLN A 62 -5.12 -11.63 13.34
C GLN A 62 -5.86 -10.70 14.31
#